data_AF-A0A259NC83-F1
#
_entry.id   AF-A0A259NC83-F1
#
_cell.length_a   1.000
_cell.length_b   1.000
_cell.length_c   1.000
_cell.angle_alpha   90.00
_cell.angle_beta   90.00
_cell.angle_gamma   90.00
#
_symmetry.space_group_name_H-M   'P 1'
#
loop_
_entity.id
_entity.type
_entity.pdbx_description
1 polymer ?
#
loop_
_entity_poly.entity_id
_entity_poly.type
_entity_poly.pdbx_seq_one_letter_code
_entity_poly.pdbx_strand_id
1 'polypeptide(L)'
;MREAPHLIEHLLLSDTHLGDTPVDAILALRAKGIKLSALTRSDFTEYTLEGPASMASVMSEALVTFLSRPSLPKTGFEREKRVIISEVMATSAYVSSPTLYERFIAAKAGGQASCSADSERLLDYGFEDVQSIYRAYYTPGNVRVLANAAPGTFDLDAISAAIGVRESTTIATSHYGKREAAGSIEVIGRPGVVELIFPIAGRAKLPSDAANALADQARLEVQAHIRRVHELYAARSFVDQSIHGGWIRLEIPGLDNREAPRLAEIAQAAMHRIDLSLYGDDLLWQSYGAEVALSPMADPVIPEPPTGKQGWLQSISNSIWSFLAGLWG
;
A
#
# COMPACT_ATOMS: atom_id res chain seq x y z
N MET A 1 -1.83 -18.52 4.35
CA MET A 1 -0.56 -17.86 4.03
C MET A 1 -0.81 -16.42 3.57
N ARG A 2 -1.11 -15.53 4.52
CA ARG A 2 -1.39 -14.12 4.28
C ARG A 2 -0.17 -13.32 3.81
N GLU A 3 1.03 -13.69 4.25
CA GLU A 3 2.27 -12.99 3.89
C GLU A 3 2.88 -13.48 2.57
N ALA A 4 2.29 -14.51 1.94
CA ALA A 4 2.82 -15.06 0.70
C ALA A 4 2.94 -14.02 -0.43
N PRO A 5 1.99 -13.08 -0.65
CA PRO A 5 2.15 -12.03 -1.67
C PRO A 5 3.38 -11.15 -1.44
N HIS A 6 3.66 -10.77 -0.19
CA HIS A 6 4.83 -9.97 0.18
C HIS A 6 6.14 -10.75 0.00
N LEU A 7 6.15 -12.03 0.38
CA LEU A 7 7.30 -12.91 0.11
C LEU A 7 7.53 -13.14 -1.39
N ILE A 8 6.47 -13.30 -2.17
CA ILE A 8 6.54 -13.40 -3.63
C ILE A 8 7.15 -12.12 -4.22
N GLU A 9 6.75 -10.95 -3.72
CA GLU A 9 7.29 -9.66 -4.14
C GLU A 9 8.82 -9.61 -4.02
N HIS A 10 9.35 -9.97 -2.86
CA HIS A 10 10.80 -10.04 -2.64
C HIS A 10 11.48 -11.04 -3.58
N LEU A 11 10.87 -12.20 -3.76
CA LEU A 11 11.45 -13.27 -4.57
C LEU A 11 11.48 -12.93 -6.07
N LEU A 12 10.50 -12.19 -6.60
CA LEU A 12 10.53 -11.79 -8.01
C LEU A 12 11.65 -10.79 -8.34
N LEU A 13 12.07 -9.99 -7.36
CA LEU A 13 13.17 -9.05 -7.48
C LEU A 13 14.54 -9.66 -7.17
N SER A 14 14.57 -10.92 -6.71
CA SER A 14 15.79 -11.62 -6.31
C SER A 14 16.27 -12.60 -7.39
N ASP A 15 17.56 -12.96 -7.32
CA ASP A 15 18.17 -13.99 -8.20
C ASP A 15 17.88 -13.69 -9.68
N THR A 16 18.29 -12.49 -10.10
CA THR A 16 18.18 -11.97 -11.47
C THR A 16 19.55 -11.49 -11.95
N HIS A 17 19.66 -11.13 -13.23
CA HIS A 17 20.86 -10.45 -13.73
C HIS A 17 21.07 -9.05 -13.10
N LEU A 18 20.07 -8.52 -12.38
CA LEU A 18 20.13 -7.26 -11.63
C LEU A 18 20.60 -7.46 -10.17
N GLY A 19 20.80 -8.71 -9.74
CA GLY A 19 21.39 -9.05 -8.44
C GLY A 19 20.65 -10.13 -7.66
N ASP A 20 21.17 -10.43 -6.46
CA ASP A 20 20.75 -11.55 -5.63
C ASP A 20 19.58 -11.21 -4.69
N THR A 21 19.35 -9.92 -4.43
CA THR A 21 18.35 -9.40 -3.50
C THR A 21 17.53 -8.26 -4.12
N PRO A 22 16.36 -7.89 -3.56
CA PRO A 22 15.61 -6.73 -4.03
C PRO A 22 16.42 -5.43 -3.99
N VAL A 23 17.29 -5.28 -2.99
CA VAL A 23 18.16 -4.10 -2.85
C VAL A 23 19.19 -4.03 -3.97
N ASP A 24 19.75 -5.15 -4.39
CA ASP A 24 20.69 -5.18 -5.52
C ASP A 24 20.01 -4.74 -6.82
N ALA A 25 18.79 -5.21 -7.07
CA ALA A 25 17.99 -4.79 -8.21
C ALA A 25 17.70 -3.28 -8.20
N ILE A 26 17.36 -2.73 -7.02
CA ILE A 26 17.18 -1.28 -6.82
C ILE A 26 18.48 -0.54 -7.15
N LEU A 27 19.63 -0.99 -6.63
CA LEU A 27 20.92 -0.34 -6.87
C LEU A 27 21.34 -0.39 -8.34
N ALA A 28 21.15 -1.54 -9.00
CA ALA A 28 21.48 -1.74 -10.41
C ALA A 28 20.67 -0.83 -11.34
N LEU A 29 19.37 -0.66 -11.06
CA LEU A 29 18.50 0.22 -11.84
C LEU A 29 18.73 1.69 -11.50
N ARG A 30 18.96 2.02 -10.22
CA ARG A 30 19.27 3.39 -9.79
C ARG A 30 20.56 3.92 -10.41
N ALA A 31 21.57 3.06 -10.61
CA ALA A 31 22.79 3.42 -11.34
C ALA A 31 22.52 3.86 -12.80
N LYS A 32 21.35 3.53 -13.36
CA LYS A 32 20.88 3.94 -14.69
C LYS A 32 19.87 5.09 -14.64
N GLY A 33 19.64 5.68 -13.47
CA GLY A 33 18.64 6.74 -13.27
C GLY A 33 17.20 6.23 -13.23
N ILE A 34 16.99 4.94 -12.94
CA ILE A 34 15.66 4.32 -12.83
C ILE A 34 15.37 4.05 -11.34
N LYS A 35 14.25 4.55 -10.84
CA LYS A 35 13.72 4.21 -9.52
C LYS A 35 12.85 2.97 -9.64
N LEU A 36 13.21 1.92 -8.91
CA LEU A 36 12.38 0.74 -8.70
C LEU A 36 11.73 0.82 -7.32
N SER A 37 10.42 0.59 -7.25
CA SER A 37 9.72 0.32 -6.00
C SER A 37 8.74 -0.83 -6.20
N ALA A 38 8.53 -1.62 -5.15
CA ALA A 38 7.48 -2.61 -5.09
C ALA A 38 6.67 -2.42 -3.80
N LEU A 39 5.41 -2.81 -3.86
CA LEU A 39 4.46 -2.60 -2.78
C LEU A 39 3.38 -3.67 -2.83
N THR A 40 3.18 -4.34 -1.70
CA THR A 40 2.07 -5.28 -1.50
C THR A 40 1.01 -4.62 -0.63
N ARG A 41 -0.18 -4.44 -1.21
CA ARG A 41 -1.41 -4.01 -0.52
C ARG A 41 -2.29 -5.23 -0.23
N SER A 42 -3.42 -4.99 0.42
CA SER A 42 -4.38 -6.03 0.79
C SER A 42 -5.01 -6.77 -0.40
N ASP A 43 -5.09 -6.12 -1.57
CA ASP A 43 -5.80 -6.61 -2.76
C ASP A 43 -4.99 -6.51 -4.08
N PHE A 44 -3.74 -6.03 -4.04
CA PHE A 44 -2.82 -6.07 -5.18
C PHE A 44 -1.35 -5.96 -4.75
N THR A 45 -0.44 -6.35 -5.65
CA THR A 45 0.99 -6.03 -5.58
C THR A 45 1.35 -5.19 -6.81
N GLU A 46 2.08 -4.10 -6.61
CA GLU A 46 2.48 -3.15 -7.65
C GLU A 46 4.00 -3.06 -7.73
N TYR A 47 4.53 -3.12 -8.96
CA TYR A 47 5.95 -2.87 -9.25
C TYR A 47 6.02 -1.63 -10.13
N THR A 48 6.70 -0.60 -9.66
CA THR A 48 6.84 0.68 -10.36
C THR A 48 8.29 0.89 -10.79
N LEU A 49 8.47 1.26 -12.05
CA LEU A 49 9.73 1.68 -12.64
C LEU A 49 9.56 3.10 -13.18
N GLU A 50 10.31 4.04 -12.61
CA GLU A 50 10.25 5.46 -12.98
C GLU A 50 11.62 5.93 -13.42
N GLY A 51 11.72 6.59 -14.58
CA GLY A 51 12.98 7.07 -15.11
C GLY A 51 12.80 7.84 -16.41
N PRO A 52 13.91 8.35 -17.00
CA PRO A 52 13.85 9.08 -18.26
C PRO A 52 13.39 8.18 -19.41
N ALA A 53 12.67 8.74 -20.38
CA ALA A 53 12.16 8.01 -21.55
C ALA A 53 13.26 7.28 -22.35
N SER A 54 14.50 7.79 -22.35
CA SER A 54 15.65 7.13 -22.98
C SER A 54 16.00 5.77 -22.35
N MET A 55 15.50 5.47 -21.16
CA MET A 55 15.67 4.20 -20.45
C MET A 55 14.44 3.29 -20.56
N ALA A 56 13.45 3.60 -21.40
CA ALA A 56 12.24 2.80 -21.57
C ALA A 56 12.52 1.33 -21.90
N SER A 57 13.51 1.06 -22.76
CA SER A 57 13.91 -0.32 -23.08
C SER A 57 14.45 -1.07 -21.84
N VAL A 58 15.21 -0.40 -20.97
CA VAL A 58 15.76 -1.00 -19.76
C VAL A 58 14.67 -1.24 -18.72
N MET A 59 13.73 -0.29 -18.57
CA MET A 59 12.57 -0.46 -17.71
C MET A 59 11.69 -1.62 -18.19
N SER A 60 11.49 -1.74 -19.50
CA SER A 60 10.74 -2.86 -20.12
C SER A 60 11.41 -4.20 -19.84
N GLU A 61 12.73 -4.29 -20.06
CA GLU A 61 13.52 -5.50 -19.78
C GLU A 61 13.47 -5.90 -18.31
N ALA A 62 13.59 -4.94 -17.39
CA ALA A 62 13.49 -5.20 -15.95
C ALA A 62 12.10 -5.75 -15.57
N LEU A 63 11.03 -5.11 -16.06
CA LEU A 63 9.67 -5.56 -15.79
C LEU A 63 9.41 -6.98 -16.30
N VAL A 64 9.86 -7.28 -17.53
CA VAL A 64 9.79 -8.63 -18.11
C VAL A 64 10.61 -9.60 -17.25
N THR A 65 11.82 -9.23 -16.83
CA THR A 65 12.69 -10.07 -15.99
C THR A 65 12.00 -10.49 -14.69
N PHE A 66 11.29 -9.57 -14.03
CA PHE A 66 10.61 -9.86 -12.77
C PHE A 66 9.32 -10.66 -12.98
N LEU A 67 8.49 -10.27 -13.97
CA LEU A 67 7.13 -10.78 -14.10
C LEU A 67 6.98 -11.99 -15.03
N SER A 68 7.93 -12.27 -15.92
CA SER A 68 7.87 -13.42 -16.85
C SER A 68 8.37 -14.75 -16.25
N ARG A 69 8.94 -14.74 -15.04
CA ARG A 69 9.60 -15.91 -14.40
C ARG A 69 8.71 -17.17 -14.27
N PRO A 70 9.01 -18.32 -14.91
CA PRO A 70 8.17 -19.51 -14.82
C PRO A 70 8.02 -20.07 -13.38
N SER A 71 8.96 -19.76 -12.50
CA SER A 71 8.96 -20.11 -11.08
C SER A 71 9.63 -19.04 -10.23
N LEU A 72 9.28 -19.01 -8.95
CA LEU A 72 10.01 -18.23 -7.96
C LEU A 72 11.44 -18.79 -7.82
N PRO A 73 12.44 -17.95 -7.54
CA PRO A 73 13.74 -18.44 -7.15
C PRO A 73 13.66 -19.15 -5.79
N LYS A 74 14.21 -20.36 -5.72
CA LYS A 74 14.37 -21.09 -4.46
C LYS A 74 15.53 -20.53 -3.64
N THR A 75 16.56 -20.02 -4.32
CA THR A 75 17.67 -19.28 -3.72
C THR A 75 17.13 -18.05 -3.00
N GLY A 76 17.56 -17.82 -1.76
CA GLY A 76 17.13 -16.67 -0.97
C GLY A 76 15.79 -16.83 -0.26
N PHE A 77 15.01 -17.90 -0.48
CA PHE A 77 13.69 -18.08 0.16
C PHE A 77 13.73 -17.96 1.69
N GLU A 78 14.64 -18.69 2.36
CA GLU A 78 14.80 -18.63 3.81
C GLU A 78 15.36 -17.29 4.31
N ARG A 79 16.11 -16.58 3.46
CA ARG A 79 16.64 -15.26 3.76
C ARG A 79 15.51 -14.23 3.74
N GLU A 80 14.71 -14.20 2.68
CA GLU A 80 13.62 -13.22 2.54
C GLU A 80 12.55 -13.41 3.62
N LYS A 81 12.23 -14.64 4.04
CA LYS A 81 11.36 -14.86 5.22
C LYS A 81 11.87 -14.16 6.48
N ARG A 82 13.19 -14.14 6.71
CA ARG A 82 13.81 -13.47 7.87
C ARG A 82 13.90 -11.96 7.69
N VAL A 83 14.13 -11.50 6.47
CA VAL A 83 14.12 -10.06 6.13
C VAL A 83 12.73 -9.49 6.41
N ILE A 84 11.66 -10.14 5.96
CA ILE A 84 10.28 -9.69 6.20
C ILE A 84 9.98 -9.62 7.70
N ILE A 85 10.40 -10.60 8.51
CA ILE A 85 10.24 -10.53 9.97
C ILE A 85 10.92 -9.30 10.57
N SER A 86 12.11 -8.95 10.07
CA SER A 86 12.82 -7.74 10.50
C SER A 86 12.10 -6.47 10.05
N GLU A 87 11.57 -6.47 8.83
CA GLU A 87 10.85 -5.34 8.22
C GLU A 87 9.55 -5.04 8.97
N VAL A 88 8.78 -6.06 9.36
CA VAL A 88 7.60 -5.89 10.21
C VAL A 88 7.92 -5.74 11.70
N MET A 89 9.21 -5.66 12.05
CA MET A 89 9.73 -5.53 13.42
C MET A 89 9.15 -6.59 14.37
N ALA A 90 9.07 -7.83 13.91
CA ALA A 90 8.49 -8.95 14.65
C ALA A 90 9.56 -9.94 15.14
N THR A 91 9.13 -10.91 15.93
CA THR A 91 10.00 -12.01 16.42
C THR A 91 9.94 -13.20 15.47
N SER A 92 10.80 -14.20 15.67
CA SER A 92 10.75 -15.47 14.92
C SER A 92 9.46 -16.28 15.14
N ALA A 93 8.62 -15.89 16.10
CA ALA A 93 7.31 -16.48 16.33
C ALA A 93 6.19 -15.77 15.54
N TYR A 94 6.53 -14.83 14.66
CA TYR A 94 5.58 -14.04 13.89
C TYR A 94 4.62 -14.90 13.06
N VAL A 95 3.33 -14.63 13.25
CA VAL A 95 2.22 -15.14 12.46
C VAL A 95 1.61 -13.92 11.76
N SER A 96 1.51 -13.97 10.43
CA SER A 96 0.91 -12.87 9.68
C SER A 96 -0.54 -12.71 10.09
N SER A 97 -0.90 -11.47 10.43
CA SER A 97 -2.21 -11.09 10.93
C SER A 97 -2.67 -9.81 10.25
N PRO A 98 -3.99 -9.57 10.15
CA PRO A 98 -4.49 -8.39 9.46
C PRO A 98 -4.03 -7.12 10.15
N THR A 99 -3.55 -6.18 9.33
CA THR A 99 -3.07 -4.88 9.78
C THR A 99 -4.22 -4.02 10.30
N LEU A 100 -3.88 -2.98 11.07
CA LEU A 100 -4.84 -1.94 11.47
C LEU A 100 -5.53 -1.33 10.23
N TYR A 101 -4.77 -1.09 9.15
CA TYR A 101 -5.28 -0.57 7.90
C TYR A 101 -6.35 -1.47 7.30
N GLU A 102 -6.08 -2.77 7.12
CA GLU A 102 -7.03 -3.72 6.55
C GLU A 102 -8.33 -3.80 7.35
N ARG A 103 -8.22 -3.87 8.67
CA ARG A 103 -9.39 -3.87 9.56
C ARG A 103 -10.15 -2.54 9.49
N PHE A 104 -9.42 -1.42 9.40
CA PHE A 104 -10.01 -0.09 9.31
C PHE A 104 -10.81 0.08 8.01
N ILE A 105 -10.21 -0.22 6.85
CA ILE A 105 -10.91 -0.05 5.57
C ILE A 105 -12.12 -0.98 5.46
N ALA A 106 -12.04 -2.18 6.04
CA ALA A 106 -13.18 -3.10 6.12
C ALA A 106 -14.32 -2.54 6.97
N ALA A 107 -14.00 -1.91 8.10
CA ALA A 107 -15.00 -1.37 9.02
C ALA A 107 -15.55 0.00 8.58
N LYS A 108 -14.76 0.81 7.86
CA LYS A 108 -15.04 2.25 7.67
C LYS A 108 -15.03 2.73 6.22
N ALA A 109 -14.41 2.01 5.28
CA ALA A 109 -14.14 2.51 3.93
C ALA A 109 -14.69 1.59 2.81
N GLY A 110 -15.53 0.62 3.14
CA GLY A 110 -16.10 -0.32 2.15
C GLY A 110 -15.13 -1.38 1.64
N GLY A 111 -13.99 -1.55 2.29
CA GLY A 111 -13.05 -2.64 2.02
C GLY A 111 -13.65 -4.01 2.37
N GLN A 112 -13.07 -5.08 1.83
CA GLN A 112 -13.46 -6.43 2.24
C GLN A 112 -12.93 -6.73 3.65
N ALA A 113 -13.71 -7.47 4.45
CA ALA A 113 -13.28 -7.96 5.76
C ALA A 113 -11.94 -8.71 5.65
N SER A 114 -10.94 -8.33 6.44
CA SER A 114 -9.61 -8.91 6.33
C SER A 114 -9.59 -10.41 6.63
N CYS A 115 -8.73 -11.18 5.95
CA CYS A 115 -8.49 -12.57 6.35
C CYS A 115 -7.99 -12.61 7.80
N SER A 116 -8.44 -13.58 8.58
CA SER A 116 -7.93 -13.84 9.93
C SER A 116 -6.43 -14.17 9.89
N ALA A 117 -5.76 -14.04 11.02
CA ALA A 117 -4.36 -14.43 11.16
C ALA A 117 -4.12 -15.85 10.63
N ASP A 118 -2.93 -16.06 10.07
CA ASP A 118 -2.53 -17.39 9.60
C ASP A 118 -2.53 -18.42 10.73
N SER A 119 -2.68 -19.68 10.34
CA SER A 119 -2.54 -20.81 11.27
C SER A 119 -1.08 -21.21 11.53
N GLU A 120 -0.14 -20.70 10.76
CA GLU A 120 1.28 -21.04 10.81
C GLU A 120 2.16 -19.79 10.85
N ARG A 121 3.40 -19.94 11.33
CA ARG A 121 4.37 -18.84 11.37
C ARG A 121 4.93 -18.59 9.99
N LEU A 122 5.32 -17.34 9.71
CA LEU A 122 5.96 -16.99 8.45
C LEU A 122 7.20 -17.86 8.18
N LEU A 123 8.04 -18.13 9.19
CA LEU A 123 9.24 -18.96 9.02
C LEU A 123 8.92 -20.42 8.63
N ASP A 124 7.71 -20.90 8.89
CA ASP A 124 7.31 -22.27 8.61
C ASP A 124 6.73 -22.43 7.19
N TYR A 125 6.51 -21.33 6.46
CA TYR A 125 6.03 -21.38 5.08
C TYR A 125 6.95 -22.25 4.20
N GLY A 126 6.35 -23.20 3.49
CA GLY A 126 7.01 -24.05 2.50
C GLY A 126 7.16 -23.38 1.14
N PHE A 127 8.29 -23.60 0.47
CA PHE A 127 8.55 -23.03 -0.87
C PHE A 127 7.49 -23.46 -1.90
N GLU A 128 7.11 -24.75 -1.92
CA GLU A 128 6.12 -25.27 -2.88
C GLU A 128 4.73 -24.65 -2.67
N ASP A 129 4.34 -24.35 -1.43
CA ASP A 129 3.06 -23.70 -1.13
C ASP A 129 3.03 -22.25 -1.64
N VAL A 130 4.12 -21.50 -1.41
CA VAL A 130 4.27 -20.13 -1.94
C VAL A 130 4.34 -20.14 -3.48
N GLN A 131 5.04 -21.11 -4.06
CA GLN A 131 5.14 -21.31 -5.50
C GLN A 131 3.77 -21.64 -6.13
N SER A 132 2.91 -22.38 -5.42
CA SER A 132 1.54 -22.66 -5.84
C SER A 132 0.69 -21.38 -5.85
N ILE A 133 0.80 -20.55 -4.81
CA ILE A 133 0.14 -19.24 -4.76
C ILE A 133 0.61 -18.35 -5.92
N TYR A 134 1.93 -18.27 -6.16
CA TYR A 134 2.47 -17.52 -7.28
C TYR A 134 1.87 -17.95 -8.63
N ARG A 135 1.81 -19.25 -8.91
CA ARG A 135 1.22 -19.77 -10.16
C ARG A 135 -0.27 -19.45 -10.29
N ALA A 136 -1.01 -19.43 -9.19
CA ALA A 136 -2.43 -19.14 -9.19
C ALA A 136 -2.76 -17.66 -9.47
N TYR A 137 -1.92 -16.73 -8.99
CA TYR A 137 -2.19 -15.29 -9.07
C TYR A 137 -1.43 -14.55 -10.15
N TYR A 138 -0.18 -14.92 -10.45
CA TYR A 138 0.63 -14.28 -11.50
C TYR A 138 0.33 -14.91 -12.85
N THR A 139 -0.90 -14.71 -13.33
CA THR A 139 -1.41 -15.16 -14.61
C THR A 139 -1.65 -13.98 -15.56
N PRO A 140 -1.68 -14.18 -16.89
CA PRO A 140 -1.87 -13.08 -17.83
C PRO A 140 -3.17 -12.29 -17.60
N GLY A 141 -4.22 -12.92 -17.08
CA GLY A 141 -5.50 -12.27 -16.77
C GLY A 141 -5.51 -11.44 -15.47
N ASN A 142 -4.53 -11.64 -14.59
CA ASN A 142 -4.42 -10.95 -13.30
C ASN A 142 -3.28 -9.90 -13.27
N VAL A 143 -2.39 -9.91 -14.26
CA VAL A 143 -1.32 -8.91 -14.38
C VAL A 143 -1.77 -7.80 -15.33
N ARG A 144 -1.61 -6.56 -14.89
CA ARG A 144 -1.87 -5.35 -15.70
C ARG A 144 -0.55 -4.61 -15.89
N VAL A 145 -0.27 -4.23 -17.13
CA VAL A 145 0.91 -3.42 -17.47
C VAL A 145 0.42 -2.06 -17.91
N LEU A 146 0.94 -1.01 -17.28
CA LEU A 146 0.50 0.38 -17.47
C LEU A 146 1.75 1.25 -17.63
N ALA A 147 1.68 2.29 -18.45
CA ALA A 147 2.77 3.23 -18.63
C ALA A 147 2.25 4.67 -18.76
N ASN A 148 2.73 5.56 -17.87
CA ASN A 148 2.50 6.99 -17.98
C ASN A 148 3.63 7.62 -18.79
N ALA A 149 3.52 7.57 -20.12
CA ALA A 149 4.50 8.09 -21.05
C ALA A 149 3.86 8.48 -22.38
N ALA A 150 4.59 9.25 -23.20
CA ALA A 150 4.14 9.57 -24.55
C ALA A 150 3.92 8.28 -25.38
N PRO A 151 2.89 8.24 -26.25
CA PRO A 151 2.63 7.09 -27.11
C PRO A 151 3.88 6.64 -27.88
N GLY A 152 4.13 5.33 -27.92
CA GLY A 152 5.29 4.74 -28.57
C GLY A 152 6.58 4.75 -27.73
N THR A 153 6.57 5.30 -26.51
CA THR A 153 7.73 5.18 -25.59
C THR A 153 7.95 3.74 -25.13
N PHE A 154 6.86 3.03 -24.85
CA PHE A 154 6.85 1.61 -24.46
C PHE A 154 6.06 0.79 -25.46
N ASP A 155 6.56 -0.40 -25.78
CA ASP A 155 5.81 -1.43 -26.50
C ASP A 155 5.08 -2.31 -25.48
N LEU A 156 3.90 -1.86 -25.06
CA LEU A 156 3.11 -2.56 -24.04
C LEU A 156 2.65 -3.94 -24.51
N ASP A 157 2.36 -4.10 -25.80
CA ASP A 157 1.95 -5.38 -26.37
C ASP A 157 3.09 -6.41 -26.30
N ALA A 158 4.33 -6.00 -26.63
CA ALA A 158 5.49 -6.88 -26.51
C ALA A 158 5.80 -7.23 -25.04
N ILE A 159 5.71 -6.26 -24.13
CA ILE A 159 5.91 -6.50 -22.69
C ILE A 159 4.85 -7.49 -22.16
N SER A 160 3.58 -7.24 -22.45
CA SER A 160 2.47 -8.10 -22.05
C SER A 160 2.58 -9.49 -22.66
N ALA A 161 2.99 -9.62 -23.93
CA ALA A 161 3.23 -10.92 -24.56
C ALA A 161 4.38 -11.69 -23.89
N ALA A 162 5.46 -11.01 -23.51
CA ALA A 162 6.60 -11.62 -22.83
C ALA A 162 6.26 -12.08 -21.40
N ILE A 163 5.40 -11.35 -20.68
CA ILE A 163 4.87 -11.75 -19.37
C ILE A 163 3.83 -12.88 -19.53
N GLY A 164 3.05 -12.82 -20.62
CA GLY A 164 1.83 -13.59 -20.86
C GLY A 164 2.00 -15.07 -21.25
N VAL A 165 3.22 -15.63 -21.27
CA VAL A 165 3.51 -16.97 -21.80
C VAL A 165 3.05 -18.13 -20.88
N ARG A 166 2.25 -17.86 -19.85
CA ARG A 166 1.81 -18.90 -18.89
C ARG A 166 0.39 -19.37 -19.16
N GLU A 167 0.26 -20.64 -19.52
CA GLU A 167 -1.02 -21.34 -19.46
C GLU A 167 -1.48 -21.43 -18.00
N SER A 168 -2.61 -20.80 -17.69
CA SER A 168 -3.30 -21.01 -16.42
C SER A 168 -4.34 -22.10 -16.60
N THR A 169 -4.29 -23.15 -15.78
CA THR A 169 -5.35 -24.16 -15.70
C THR A 169 -6.48 -23.75 -14.75
N THR A 170 -6.27 -22.70 -13.94
CA THR A 170 -7.23 -22.14 -12.99
C THR A 170 -6.90 -20.66 -12.68
N ILE A 171 -7.79 -19.74 -13.07
CA ILE A 171 -7.69 -18.33 -12.65
C ILE A 171 -8.24 -18.24 -11.23
N ALA A 172 -7.36 -18.21 -10.22
CA ALA A 172 -7.79 -17.83 -8.88
C ALA A 172 -7.89 -16.30 -8.83
N THR A 173 -9.11 -15.77 -8.73
CA THR A 173 -9.34 -14.32 -8.54
C THR A 173 -9.38 -13.93 -7.07
N SER A 174 -9.26 -14.89 -6.14
CA SER A 174 -9.39 -14.67 -4.69
C SER A 174 -8.99 -15.88 -3.85
N HIS A 175 -8.24 -15.66 -2.76
CA HIS A 175 -8.00 -16.67 -1.73
C HIS A 175 -8.86 -16.32 -0.51
N TYR A 176 -10.04 -16.92 -0.42
CA TYR A 176 -10.93 -16.72 0.72
C TYR A 176 -10.51 -17.62 1.88
N GLY A 177 -9.50 -17.19 2.65
CA GLY A 177 -9.29 -17.71 3.99
C GLY A 177 -10.47 -17.35 4.91
N LYS A 178 -10.49 -17.90 6.13
CA LYS A 178 -11.43 -17.44 7.17
C LYS A 178 -11.25 -15.92 7.34
N ARG A 179 -12.34 -15.15 7.30
CA ARG A 179 -12.31 -13.70 7.48
C ARG A 179 -12.69 -13.33 8.92
N GLU A 180 -12.13 -12.24 9.41
CA GLU A 180 -12.61 -11.62 10.65
C GLU A 180 -14.03 -11.07 10.44
N ALA A 181 -14.83 -10.99 11.50
CA ALA A 181 -16.08 -10.25 11.43
C ALA A 181 -15.75 -8.76 11.23
N ALA A 182 -16.47 -8.08 10.35
CA ALA A 182 -16.41 -6.62 10.26
C ALA A 182 -17.00 -6.03 11.55
N GLY A 183 -16.16 -5.87 12.56
CA GLY A 183 -16.50 -5.32 13.87
C GLY A 183 -16.20 -3.82 13.94
N SER A 184 -16.69 -3.18 15.00
CA SER A 184 -16.22 -1.84 15.37
C SER A 184 -14.72 -1.88 15.67
N ILE A 185 -13.95 -1.02 15.02
CA ILE A 185 -12.52 -0.86 15.26
C ILE A 185 -12.28 0.32 16.20
N GLU A 186 -11.52 0.09 17.27
CA GLU A 186 -10.99 1.13 18.12
C GLU A 186 -9.66 1.60 17.54
N VAL A 187 -9.46 2.92 17.46
CA VAL A 187 -8.21 3.52 16.98
C VAL A 187 -7.66 4.39 18.10
N ILE A 188 -6.43 4.10 18.50
CA ILE A 188 -5.74 4.79 19.59
C ILE A 188 -4.71 5.73 18.98
N GLY A 189 -4.77 7.00 19.36
CA GLY A 189 -3.85 8.05 18.91
C GLY A 189 -2.53 8.06 19.69
N ARG A 190 -1.60 8.91 19.25
CA ARG A 190 -0.33 9.11 19.95
C ARG A 190 -0.36 10.32 20.88
N PRO A 191 0.34 10.27 22.03
CA PRO A 191 0.51 11.44 22.88
C PRO A 191 1.16 12.61 22.13
N GLY A 192 0.61 13.82 22.30
CA GLY A 192 1.17 15.05 21.73
C GLY A 192 1.00 15.19 20.21
N VAL A 193 0.15 14.37 19.59
CA VAL A 193 -0.21 14.46 18.18
C VAL A 193 -1.73 14.32 18.06
N VAL A 194 -2.37 15.28 17.39
CA VAL A 194 -3.74 15.09 16.91
C VAL A 194 -3.68 14.29 15.62
N GLU A 195 -4.40 13.20 15.57
CA GLU A 195 -4.55 12.35 14.39
C GLU A 195 -5.99 12.43 13.88
N LEU A 196 -6.15 12.61 12.57
CA LEU A 196 -7.46 12.60 11.91
C LEU A 196 -7.39 11.57 10.79
N ILE A 197 -8.29 10.59 10.78
CA ILE A 197 -8.31 9.55 9.76
C ILE A 197 -9.63 9.63 9.00
N PHE A 198 -9.57 9.98 7.72
CA PHE A 198 -10.72 10.06 6.84
C PHE A 198 -10.79 8.78 6.02
N PRO A 199 -11.83 7.94 6.19
CA PRO A 199 -12.05 6.82 5.29
C PRO A 199 -12.37 7.35 3.90
N ILE A 200 -11.68 6.83 2.89
CA ILE A 200 -11.90 7.20 1.48
C ILE A 200 -12.16 5.96 0.63
N ALA A 201 -12.78 6.15 -0.53
CA ALA A 201 -12.95 5.10 -1.50
C ALA A 201 -11.58 4.64 -2.06
N GLY A 202 -11.48 3.37 -2.46
CA GLY A 202 -10.26 2.83 -3.06
C GLY A 202 -10.03 3.26 -4.51
N ARG A 203 -8.93 2.82 -5.11
CA ARG A 203 -8.51 3.15 -6.50
C ARG A 203 -9.46 2.67 -7.60
N ALA A 204 -10.59 2.01 -7.28
CA ALA A 204 -11.67 1.73 -8.22
C ALA A 204 -12.88 2.68 -8.08
N LYS A 205 -12.92 3.52 -7.03
CA LYS A 205 -13.94 4.58 -6.84
C LYS A 205 -13.43 6.01 -6.55
N LEU A 206 -12.17 6.20 -6.17
CA LEU A 206 -11.42 7.46 -6.15
C LEU A 206 -10.00 7.30 -6.75
N PRO A 207 -9.64 7.99 -7.86
CA PRO A 207 -8.27 8.00 -8.41
C PRO A 207 -7.20 8.43 -7.41
N SER A 208 -5.97 7.93 -7.53
CA SER A 208 -4.87 8.24 -6.60
C SER A 208 -4.46 9.71 -6.64
N ASP A 209 -4.41 10.33 -7.82
CA ASP A 209 -4.16 11.77 -8.00
C ASP A 209 -5.23 12.63 -7.28
N ALA A 210 -6.50 12.24 -7.40
CA ALA A 210 -7.60 12.88 -6.69
C ALA A 210 -7.49 12.71 -5.16
N ALA A 211 -7.18 11.50 -4.67
CA ALA A 211 -6.99 11.23 -3.25
C ALA A 211 -5.83 12.04 -2.66
N ASN A 212 -4.72 12.17 -3.39
CA ASN A 212 -3.59 13.00 -3.00
C ASN A 212 -3.97 14.49 -2.96
N ALA A 213 -4.73 14.99 -3.94
CA ALA A 213 -5.20 16.36 -3.94
C ALA A 213 -6.13 16.69 -2.76
N LEU A 214 -7.05 15.78 -2.41
CA LEU A 214 -7.88 15.89 -1.21
C LEU A 214 -7.00 15.98 0.04
N ALA A 215 -6.02 15.09 0.18
CA ALA A 215 -5.12 15.04 1.32
C ALA A 215 -4.26 16.30 1.46
N ASP A 216 -3.74 16.82 0.34
CA ASP A 216 -2.92 18.02 0.33
C ASP A 216 -3.73 19.28 0.63
N GLN A 217 -4.95 19.40 0.09
CA GLN A 217 -5.82 20.52 0.39
C GLN A 217 -6.23 20.53 1.87
N ALA A 218 -6.59 19.37 2.42
CA ALA A 218 -6.90 19.22 3.84
C ALA A 218 -5.70 19.61 4.72
N ARG A 219 -4.51 19.10 4.39
CA ARG A 219 -3.26 19.42 5.08
C ARG A 219 -2.98 20.91 5.06
N LEU A 220 -3.07 21.57 3.89
CA LEU A 220 -2.74 22.99 3.74
C LEU A 220 -3.68 23.90 4.53
N GLU A 221 -4.98 23.61 4.52
CA GLU A 221 -5.98 24.40 5.27
C GLU A 221 -5.83 24.21 6.79
N VAL A 222 -5.62 22.96 7.23
CA VAL A 222 -5.28 22.67 8.64
C VAL A 222 -3.98 23.36 9.03
N GLN A 223 -2.94 23.26 8.20
CA GLN A 223 -1.64 23.89 8.45
C GLN A 223 -1.74 25.42 8.54
N ALA A 224 -2.54 26.04 7.65
CA ALA A 224 -2.81 27.47 7.70
C ALA A 224 -3.54 27.88 8.98
N HIS A 225 -4.51 27.06 9.43
CA HIS A 225 -5.22 27.30 10.68
C HIS A 225 -4.30 27.21 11.90
N ILE A 226 -3.56 26.11 12.06
CA ILE A 226 -2.71 25.91 13.24
C ILE A 226 -1.57 26.92 13.31
N ARG A 227 -1.10 27.43 12.16
CA ARG A 227 -0.10 28.50 12.13
C ARG A 227 -0.66 29.83 12.64
N ARG A 228 -1.92 30.13 12.35
CA ARG A 228 -2.57 31.37 12.80
C ARG A 228 -3.01 31.32 14.26
N VAL A 229 -3.46 30.14 14.72
CA VAL A 229 -4.11 30.00 16.03
C VAL A 229 -3.16 29.47 17.11
N HIS A 230 -2.26 28.56 16.76
CA HIS A 230 -1.39 27.86 17.71
C HIS A 230 0.11 28.13 17.49
N GLU A 231 0.47 28.96 16.49
CA GLU A 231 1.86 29.24 16.11
C GLU A 231 2.67 27.98 15.74
N LEU A 232 1.97 26.90 15.37
CA LEU A 232 2.57 25.63 14.94
C LEU A 232 2.77 25.60 13.42
N TYR A 233 3.80 24.90 12.96
CA TYR A 233 4.16 24.88 11.55
C TYR A 233 3.68 23.64 10.80
N ALA A 234 3.69 22.48 11.43
CA ALA A 234 3.62 21.21 10.71
C ALA A 234 2.24 20.55 10.84
N ALA A 235 1.60 20.30 9.71
CA ALA A 235 0.62 19.23 9.53
C ALA A 235 1.17 18.30 8.44
N ARG A 236 1.00 16.99 8.61
CA ARG A 236 1.42 15.98 7.63
C ARG A 236 0.20 15.24 7.12
N SER A 237 0.20 14.89 5.84
CA SER A 237 -0.82 14.03 5.23
C SER A 237 -0.20 12.74 4.71
N PHE A 238 -0.97 11.66 4.80
CA PHE A 238 -0.62 10.36 4.27
C PHE A 238 -1.85 9.79 3.57
N VAL A 239 -1.66 9.24 2.38
CA VAL A 239 -2.70 8.53 1.63
C VAL A 239 -2.28 7.07 1.54
N ASP A 240 -3.18 6.18 1.93
CA ASP A 240 -3.06 4.75 1.64
C ASP A 240 -4.37 4.27 1.00
N GLN A 241 -4.26 3.59 -0.13
CA GLN A 241 -5.41 3.11 -0.90
C GLN A 241 -5.15 1.70 -1.41
N SER A 242 -6.13 0.84 -1.17
CA SER A 242 -6.34 -0.43 -1.84
C SER A 242 -7.20 -0.20 -3.10
N ILE A 243 -7.53 -1.25 -3.86
CA ILE A 243 -8.51 -1.16 -4.95
C ILE A 243 -9.88 -0.71 -4.40
N HIS A 244 -10.29 -1.24 -3.26
CA HIS A 244 -11.66 -1.11 -2.75
C HIS A 244 -11.87 -0.05 -1.65
N GLY A 245 -10.85 0.27 -0.86
CA GLY A 245 -10.95 1.28 0.19
C GLY A 245 -9.61 1.93 0.49
N GLY A 246 -9.62 3.00 1.28
CA GLY A 246 -8.40 3.67 1.71
C GLY A 246 -8.63 4.61 2.89
N TRP A 247 -7.58 5.33 3.24
CA TRP A 247 -7.67 6.46 4.17
C TRP A 247 -6.83 7.66 3.72
N ILE A 248 -7.21 8.82 4.23
CA ILE A 248 -6.33 9.98 4.37
C ILE A 248 -6.07 10.14 5.85
N ARG A 249 -4.81 10.14 6.27
CA ARG A 249 -4.42 10.43 7.64
C ARG A 249 -3.74 11.78 7.73
N LEU A 250 -4.24 12.66 8.59
CA LEU A 250 -3.56 13.88 8.99
C LEU A 250 -2.91 13.70 10.35
N GLU A 251 -1.67 14.14 10.47
CA GLU A 251 -0.94 14.19 11.75
C GLU A 251 -0.54 15.63 12.06
N ILE A 252 -0.97 16.12 13.23
CA ILE A 252 -0.73 17.48 13.69
C ILE A 252 0.00 17.42 15.05
N PRO A 253 1.34 17.44 15.06
CA PRO A 253 2.13 17.42 16.29
C PRO A 253 1.99 18.72 17.08
N GLY A 254 2.09 18.62 18.41
CA GLY A 254 2.09 19.76 19.33
C GLY A 254 0.70 20.20 19.79
N LEU A 255 -0.36 19.45 19.44
CA LEU A 255 -1.72 19.68 19.89
C LEU A 255 -2.26 18.49 20.69
N ASP A 256 -3.32 18.77 21.46
CA ASP A 256 -4.12 17.74 22.15
C ASP A 256 -5.46 17.53 21.43
N ASN A 257 -6.14 16.42 21.75
CA ASN A 257 -7.37 16.00 21.08
C ASN A 257 -8.58 16.95 21.28
N ARG A 258 -8.49 18.01 22.08
CA ARG A 258 -9.56 19.00 22.20
C ARG A 258 -9.71 19.81 20.91
N GLU A 259 -8.63 19.99 20.17
CA GLU A 259 -8.64 20.69 18.88
C GLU A 259 -9.13 19.79 17.73
N ALA A 260 -9.14 18.47 17.92
CA ALA A 260 -9.40 17.50 16.86
C ALA A 260 -10.75 17.71 16.14
N PRO A 261 -11.88 17.95 16.83
CA PRO A 261 -13.16 18.19 16.14
C PRO A 261 -13.10 19.41 15.21
N ARG A 262 -12.46 20.49 15.65
CA ARG A 262 -12.34 21.72 14.85
C ARG A 262 -11.43 21.51 13.64
N LEU A 263 -10.30 20.83 13.83
CA LEU A 263 -9.40 20.50 12.74
C LEU A 263 -10.04 19.54 11.73
N ALA A 264 -10.86 18.60 12.19
CA ALA A 264 -11.63 17.70 11.34
C ALA A 264 -12.63 18.46 10.45
N GLU A 265 -13.39 19.39 11.01
CA GLU A 265 -14.31 20.25 10.23
C GLU A 265 -13.57 21.02 9.13
N ILE A 266 -12.42 21.61 9.47
CA ILE A 266 -11.59 22.37 8.51
C ILE A 266 -11.12 21.45 7.37
N ALA A 267 -10.57 20.29 7.72
CA ALA A 267 -10.11 19.31 6.75
C ALA A 267 -11.25 18.80 5.85
N GLN A 268 -12.41 18.45 6.41
CA GLN A 268 -13.57 18.01 5.62
C GLN A 268 -14.06 19.10 4.67
N ALA A 269 -14.22 20.33 5.17
CA ALA A 269 -14.65 21.44 4.33
C ALA A 269 -13.64 21.73 3.21
N ALA A 270 -12.34 21.59 3.49
CA ALA A 270 -11.28 21.73 2.50
C ALA A 270 -11.38 20.66 1.40
N MET A 271 -11.55 19.39 1.78
CA MET A 271 -11.69 18.29 0.83
C MET A 271 -12.97 18.41 -0.02
N HIS A 272 -14.09 18.83 0.55
CA HIS A 272 -15.34 19.03 -0.19
C HIS A 272 -15.29 20.13 -1.26
N ARG A 273 -14.29 21.02 -1.23
CA ARG A 273 -14.10 22.07 -2.23
C ARG A 273 -13.30 21.62 -3.45
N ILE A 274 -12.66 20.45 -3.39
CA ILE A 274 -11.91 19.92 -4.51
C ILE A 274 -12.86 19.47 -5.60
N ASP A 275 -12.70 20.03 -6.79
CA ASP A 275 -13.37 19.58 -8.00
C ASP A 275 -12.70 18.28 -8.49
N LEU A 276 -13.35 17.16 -8.21
CA LEU A 276 -12.85 15.84 -8.59
C LEU A 276 -12.83 15.61 -10.11
N SER A 277 -13.55 16.43 -10.90
CA SER A 277 -13.56 16.29 -12.36
C SER A 277 -12.24 16.68 -13.03
N LEU A 278 -11.34 17.33 -12.28
CA LEU A 278 -10.00 17.72 -12.73
C LEU A 278 -8.97 16.59 -12.62
N TYR A 279 -9.38 15.41 -12.15
CA TYR A 279 -8.50 14.26 -11.88
C TYR A 279 -9.01 13.01 -12.59
N GLY A 280 -8.15 11.99 -12.66
CA GLY A 280 -8.45 10.73 -13.35
C GLY A 280 -7.38 10.30 -14.36
N ASP A 281 -6.21 10.94 -14.33
CA ASP A 281 -5.05 10.56 -15.16
C ASP A 281 -4.29 9.34 -14.57
N ASP A 282 -4.74 8.84 -13.42
CA ASP A 282 -4.28 7.58 -12.83
C ASP A 282 -4.58 6.40 -13.79
N LEU A 283 -3.53 5.79 -14.34
CA LEU A 283 -3.69 4.68 -15.27
C LEU A 283 -4.24 3.42 -14.62
N LEU A 284 -3.94 3.20 -13.33
CA LEU A 284 -4.45 2.04 -12.61
C LEU A 284 -5.96 2.17 -12.43
N TRP A 285 -6.41 3.36 -12.04
CA TRP A 285 -7.82 3.74 -12.04
C TRP A 285 -8.49 3.46 -13.39
N GLN A 286 -7.94 4.03 -14.47
CA GLN A 286 -8.49 3.90 -15.82
C GLN A 286 -8.58 2.43 -16.26
N SER A 287 -7.58 1.61 -15.88
CA SER A 287 -7.57 0.20 -16.21
C SER A 287 -8.79 -0.55 -15.65
N TYR A 288 -9.33 -0.13 -14.50
CA TYR A 288 -10.48 -0.79 -13.87
C TYR A 288 -11.83 -0.44 -14.51
N GLY A 289 -11.87 0.45 -15.51
CA GLY A 289 -13.15 0.97 -16.03
C GLY A 289 -13.96 1.66 -14.95
N ALA A 290 -13.26 2.32 -14.01
CA ALA A 290 -13.80 2.82 -12.77
C ALA A 290 -14.61 4.11 -12.96
N GLU A 291 -15.61 4.31 -12.09
CA GLU A 291 -16.44 5.51 -12.03
C GLU A 291 -16.25 6.20 -10.67
N VAL A 292 -16.15 7.54 -10.68
CA VAL A 292 -15.94 8.33 -9.46
C VAL A 292 -17.17 8.22 -8.57
N ALA A 293 -16.98 7.84 -7.30
CA ALA A 293 -18.07 7.82 -6.34
C ALA A 293 -18.58 9.24 -6.05
N LEU A 294 -19.91 9.39 -5.97
CA LEU A 294 -20.57 10.66 -5.62
C LEU A 294 -20.13 11.20 -4.24
N SER A 295 -19.88 10.30 -3.29
CA SER A 295 -19.36 10.60 -1.96
C SER A 295 -18.16 9.69 -1.67
N PRO A 296 -16.95 10.07 -2.10
CA PRO A 296 -15.77 9.21 -2.00
C PRO A 296 -15.11 9.25 -0.61
N MET A 297 -15.70 9.97 0.36
CA MET A 297 -15.18 10.11 1.72
C MET A 297 -16.31 9.92 2.74
N ALA A 298 -15.97 9.35 3.89
CA ALA A 298 -16.86 9.21 5.04
C ALA A 298 -16.47 10.14 6.20
N ASP A 299 -17.24 10.09 7.29
CA ASP A 299 -16.95 10.85 8.51
C ASP A 299 -15.56 10.51 9.08
N PRO A 300 -14.89 11.49 9.72
CA PRO A 300 -13.55 11.30 10.24
C PRO A 300 -13.60 10.38 11.46
N VAL A 301 -12.57 9.55 11.59
CA VAL A 301 -12.25 8.88 12.85
C VAL A 301 -11.17 9.71 13.54
N ILE A 302 -11.49 10.18 14.74
CA ILE A 302 -10.55 10.84 15.65
C ILE A 302 -10.09 9.80 16.65
N PRO A 303 -8.83 9.34 16.61
CA PRO A 303 -8.32 8.35 17.54
C PRO A 303 -8.36 8.84 18.98
N GLU A 304 -8.75 7.96 19.91
CA GLU A 304 -8.79 8.30 21.33
C GLU A 304 -7.37 8.48 21.89
N PRO A 305 -7.13 9.45 22.77
CA PRO A 305 -5.83 9.60 23.40
C PRO A 305 -5.59 8.40 24.34
N PRO A 306 -4.35 7.93 24.48
CA PRO A 306 -4.06 6.83 25.39
C PRO A 306 -4.41 7.26 26.81
N THR A 307 -5.40 6.59 27.43
CA THR A 307 -5.77 6.89 28.80
C THR A 307 -4.67 6.39 29.73
N GLY A 308 -4.13 7.25 30.60
CA GLY A 308 -3.00 6.99 31.49
C GLY A 308 -3.22 5.91 32.57
N LYS A 309 -4.16 4.98 32.38
CA LYS A 309 -4.42 3.80 33.20
C LYS A 309 -3.87 2.49 32.61
N GLN A 310 -3.09 2.53 31.53
CA GLN A 310 -2.25 1.41 31.11
C GLN A 310 -0.85 1.53 31.73
N GLY A 311 -0.80 1.50 33.05
CA GLY A 311 0.45 1.39 33.80
C GLY A 311 1.02 -0.02 33.72
N TRP A 312 2.30 -0.11 33.34
CA TRP A 312 3.25 -1.20 33.64
C TRP A 312 3.08 -2.58 32.96
N LEU A 313 1.94 -2.99 32.38
CA LEU A 313 1.80 -4.39 31.87
C LEU A 313 1.51 -4.62 30.39
N GLN A 314 1.88 -3.72 29.47
CA GLN A 314 1.96 -4.09 28.04
C GLN A 314 3.26 -3.61 27.39
N SER A 315 4.26 -4.49 27.40
CA SER A 315 5.40 -4.45 26.47
C SER A 315 5.02 -4.98 25.07
N ILE A 316 3.77 -4.82 24.64
CA ILE A 316 3.27 -5.33 23.34
C ILE A 316 2.24 -4.35 22.76
N SER A 317 2.70 -3.14 22.48
CA SER A 317 2.16 -2.24 21.44
C SER A 317 3.27 -1.23 21.18
N ASN A 318 4.01 -1.30 20.08
CA ASN A 318 3.55 -0.83 18.78
C ASN A 318 4.48 -1.37 17.67
N SER A 319 4.21 -2.57 17.17
CA SER A 319 4.50 -2.89 15.77
C SER A 319 3.29 -2.40 14.98
N ILE A 320 3.39 -1.24 14.33
CA ILE A 320 2.46 -0.68 13.31
C ILE A 320 2.98 0.68 12.75
N TRP A 321 4.05 1.26 13.31
CA TRP A 321 4.55 2.57 12.90
C TRP A 321 5.79 2.50 12.00
N SER A 322 5.57 2.19 10.72
CA SER A 322 6.29 2.68 9.53
C SER A 322 6.32 1.62 8.44
N PHE A 323 5.25 1.51 7.65
CA PHE A 323 5.38 1.00 6.29
C PHE A 323 5.12 2.18 5.33
N LEU A 324 6.19 2.61 4.69
CA LEU A 324 6.20 3.32 3.40
C LEU A 324 5.72 4.79 3.36
N ALA A 325 6.35 5.63 4.17
CA ALA A 325 6.65 7.00 3.74
C ALA A 325 8.11 7.31 4.08
N GLY A 326 9.04 7.11 3.13
CA GLY A 326 10.37 7.75 3.22
C GLY A 326 11.62 6.89 3.39
N LEU A 327 11.58 5.59 3.10
CA LEU A 327 12.74 4.89 2.54
C LEU A 327 12.22 4.51 1.15
N TRP A 328 12.29 5.31 0.09
CA TRP A 328 13.44 5.87 -0.58
C TRP A 328 12.95 7.13 -1.31
N GLY A 329 13.20 8.30 -0.71
CA GLY A 329 13.30 9.57 -1.44
C GLY A 329 14.60 9.61 -2.23
#